data_AF-A0A9D8LA91-F1
#
_entry.id   AF-A0A9D8LA91-F1
#
_cell.length_a   1.000
_cell.length_b   1.000
_cell.length_c   1.000
_cell.angle_alpha   90.00
_cell.angle_beta   90.00
_cell.angle_gamma   90.00
#
_symmetry.space_group_name_H-M   'P 1'
#
loop_
_entity.id
_entity.type
_entity.pdbx_description
1 polymer ?
#
loop_
_entity_poly.entity_id
_entity_poly.type
_entity_poly.pdbx_seq_one_letter_code
_entity_poly.pdbx_strand_id
1 'polypeptide(L)' 'CQLFMTLTSWTGGYRASTRGCSTATLKSISAWNLQGTQVTLAGTGGAPVAHLNSSGASRFDGSTTAGGQISFYR' A
#
# COMPACT_ATOMS: atom_id res chain seq x y z
N CYS A 1 2.71 11.81 1.40
CA CYS A 1 2.17 11.45 2.73
C CYS A 1 2.98 10.30 3.31
N GLN A 2 2.75 9.91 4.56
CA GLN A 2 3.50 8.83 5.21
C GLN A 2 2.69 7.53 5.21
N LEU A 3 3.39 6.41 5.00
CA LEU A 3 2.86 5.04 5.11
C LEU A 3 3.65 4.32 6.19
N PHE A 4 2.95 3.77 7.18
CA PHE A 4 3.52 2.95 8.24
C PHE A 4 3.13 1.50 7.97
N MET A 5 4.11 0.60 7.98
CA MET A 5 3.94 -0.82 7.67
C MET A 5 4.57 -1.61 8.82
N THR A 6 3.79 -2.52 9.43
CA THR A 6 4.29 -3.43 10.47
C THR A 6 4.05 -4.87 10.04
N LEU A 7 4.65 -5.85 10.74
CA LEU A 7 4.42 -7.29 10.51
C LEU A 7 3.34 -7.87 11.43
N THR A 8 2.45 -7.02 11.96
CA THR A 8 1.31 -7.47 12.76
C THR A 8 0.22 -8.02 11.83
N SER A 9 -0.21 -9.26 12.00
CA SER A 9 -1.25 -9.87 11.16
C SER A 9 -2.54 -9.05 11.14
N TRP A 10 -3.14 -8.90 9.97
CA TRP A 10 -4.36 -8.15 9.73
C TRP A 10 -5.15 -8.73 8.56
N THR A 11 -6.45 -8.45 8.46
CA THR A 11 -7.23 -8.84 7.28
C THR A 11 -6.67 -8.15 6.04
N GLY A 12 -6.25 -8.94 5.04
CA GLY A 12 -5.55 -8.44 3.84
C GLY A 12 -4.02 -8.49 3.90
N GLY A 13 -3.44 -9.07 4.97
CA GLY A 13 -2.00 -9.31 5.09
C GLY A 13 -1.45 -8.88 6.46
N TYR A 14 -0.68 -7.81 6.47
CA TYR A 14 -0.13 -7.19 7.67
C TYR A 14 -0.62 -5.76 7.83
N ARG A 15 -0.62 -5.25 9.06
CA ARG A 15 -1.16 -3.94 9.39
C ARG A 15 -0.38 -2.82 8.71
N ALA A 16 -1.12 -1.89 8.11
CA ALA A 16 -0.61 -0.62 7.59
C ALA A 16 -1.48 0.55 8.08
N SER A 17 -0.91 1.75 8.07
CA SER A 17 -1.69 2.98 8.24
C SER A 17 -1.03 4.13 7.50
N THR A 18 -1.83 5.11 7.10
CA THR A 18 -1.33 6.32 6.44
C THR A 18 -1.56 7.56 7.28
N ARG A 19 -0.66 8.54 7.13
CA ARG A 19 -0.78 9.86 7.79
C ARG A 19 -0.53 10.97 6.80
N GLY A 20 -1.43 11.96 6.79
CA GLY A 20 -1.31 13.15 5.95
C GLY A 20 -1.54 12.91 4.45
N CYS A 21 -2.23 11.84 4.06
CA CYS A 21 -2.60 11.65 2.66
C CYS A 21 -3.74 12.57 2.25
N SER A 22 -3.71 13.08 1.03
CA SER A 22 -4.72 14.00 0.49
C SER A 22 -5.96 13.25 -0.02
N THR A 23 -5.78 12.09 -0.66
CA THR A 23 -6.85 11.35 -1.30
C THR A 23 -7.53 10.35 -0.35
N ALA A 24 -8.85 10.16 -0.51
CA ALA A 24 -9.60 9.17 0.26
C ALA A 24 -9.09 7.75 0.02
N THR A 25 -8.69 7.43 -1.22
CA THR A 25 -8.10 6.14 -1.61
C THR A 25 -6.83 5.82 -0.81
N LEU A 26 -5.94 6.79 -0.59
CA LEU A 26 -4.73 6.54 0.20
C LEU A 26 -5.01 6.53 1.71
N LYS A 27 -6.01 7.31 2.17
CA LYS A 27 -6.45 7.30 3.56
C LYS A 27 -7.10 5.97 3.97
N SER A 28 -7.66 5.21 3.01
CA SER A 28 -8.34 3.94 3.31
C SER A 28 -7.40 2.76 3.53
N ILE A 29 -6.09 2.92 3.26
CA ILE A 29 -5.11 1.84 3.41
C ILE A 29 -4.99 1.43 4.88
N SER A 30 -5.24 0.15 5.15
CA SER A 30 -5.17 -0.46 6.48
C SER A 30 -4.29 -1.72 6.53
N ALA A 31 -3.93 -2.27 5.37
CA ALA A 31 -3.09 -3.44 5.27
C ALA A 31 -2.11 -3.37 4.10
N TRP A 32 -1.08 -4.20 4.18
CA TRP A 32 -0.15 -4.47 3.10
C TRP A 32 0.20 -5.95 3.03
N ASN A 33 0.57 -6.40 1.84
CA ASN A 33 1.07 -7.74 1.60
C ASN A 33 2.20 -7.68 0.56
N LEU A 34 3.18 -8.59 0.66
CA LEU A 34 4.26 -8.75 -0.30
C LEU A 34 4.19 -10.16 -0.89
N GLN A 35 4.10 -10.24 -2.21
CA GLN A 35 4.13 -11.48 -2.97
C GLN A 35 5.24 -11.38 -4.01
N GLY A 36 6.36 -12.07 -3.77
CA GLY A 36 7.57 -11.89 -4.56
C GLY A 36 8.08 -10.46 -4.48
N THR A 37 8.06 -9.73 -5.59
CA THR A 37 8.48 -8.33 -5.72
C THR A 37 7.31 -7.34 -5.73
N GLN A 38 6.07 -7.83 -5.66
CA GLN A 38 4.86 -7.02 -5.72
C GLN A 38 4.30 -6.75 -4.32
N VAL A 39 4.14 -5.48 -3.99
CA VAL A 39 3.43 -4.99 -2.81
C VAL A 39 1.98 -4.70 -3.19
N THR A 40 1.05 -5.27 -2.43
CA THR A 40 -0.36 -4.90 -2.48
C THR A 40 -0.70 -4.09 -1.24
N LEU A 41 -1.25 -2.90 -1.44
CA LEU A 41 -1.86 -2.10 -0.38
C LEU A 41 -3.36 -2.39 -0.37
N ALA A 42 -3.90 -2.65 0.81
CA ALA A 42 -5.29 -3.03 1.01
C ALA A 42 -5.98 -2.13 2.04
N GLY A 43 -7.28 -1.93 1.86
CA GLY A 43 -8.14 -1.19 2.78
C GLY A 43 -9.02 -2.10 3.61
N THR A 44 -10.17 -1.57 4.03
CA THR A 44 -11.15 -2.28 4.88
C THR A 44 -11.51 -3.66 4.34
N GLY A 45 -11.50 -4.67 5.20
CA GLY A 45 -11.82 -6.06 4.82
C GLY A 45 -10.78 -6.73 3.91
N GLY A 46 -9.63 -6.10 3.66
CA GLY A 46 -8.60 -6.62 2.76
C GLY A 46 -8.82 -6.27 1.29
N ALA A 47 -9.75 -5.36 0.98
CA ALA A 47 -10.00 -4.94 -0.40
C ALA A 47 -8.74 -4.27 -1.01
N PRO A 48 -8.31 -4.66 -2.23
CA PRO A 48 -7.12 -4.09 -2.84
C PRO A 48 -7.33 -2.61 -3.19
N VAL A 49 -6.37 -1.78 -2.78
CA VAL A 49 -6.34 -0.33 -3.02
C VAL A 49 -5.30 0.02 -4.07
N ALA A 50 -4.14 -0.63 -4.03
CA ALA A 50 -3.09 -0.41 -5.01
C ALA A 50 -2.14 -1.61 -5.12
N HIS A 51 -1.50 -1.70 -6.27
CA HIS A 51 -0.44 -2.67 -6.53
C HIS A 51 0.80 -1.91 -6.97
N LEU A 52 1.95 -2.21 -6.35
CA LEU A 52 3.24 -1.62 -6.67
C LEU A 52 4.29 -2.71 -6.81
N ASN A 53 5.24 -2.51 -7.69
CA ASN A 53 6.40 -3.39 -7.88
C ASN A 53 7.67 -2.65 -7.51
N SER A 54 8.66 -3.38 -7.00
CA SER A 54 10.00 -2.83 -6.79
C SER A 54 10.60 -2.35 -8.11
N SER A 55 11.00 -1.08 -8.16
CA SER A 55 11.62 -0.42 -9.33
C SER A 55 13.04 0.06 -9.03
N GLY A 56 13.55 -0.22 -7.82
CA GLY A 56 14.88 0.14 -7.36
C GLY A 56 15.08 -0.24 -5.89
N ALA A 57 16.26 0.03 -5.33
CA ALA A 57 16.64 -0.44 -3.99
C ALA A 57 15.67 -0.02 -2.86
N SER A 58 15.01 1.12 -2.99
CA SER A 58 14.07 1.66 -2.00
C SER A 58 12.82 2.26 -2.62
N ARG A 59 12.53 1.98 -3.89
CA ARG A 59 11.41 2.56 -4.63
C ARG A 59 10.47 1.48 -5.15
N PHE A 60 9.18 1.73 -4.99
CA PHE A 60 8.12 0.90 -5.54
C PHE A 60 7.18 1.80 -6.34
N ASP A 61 6.87 1.39 -7.57
CA ASP A 61 5.97 2.12 -8.46
C ASP A 61 4.79 1.25 -8.86
N GLY A 62 3.65 1.89 -9.06
CA GLY A 62 2.47 1.22 -9.58
C GLY A 62 1.26 2.13 -9.64
N SER A 63 0.09 1.54 -9.43
CA SER A 63 -1.17 2.25 -9.57
C SER A 63 -2.18 1.81 -8.52
N THR A 64 -3.05 2.75 -8.16
CA THR A 64 -4.28 2.44 -7.43
C THR A 64 -5.25 1.69 -8.33
N THR A 65 -6.15 0.92 -7.74
CA THR A 65 -7.25 0.26 -8.46
C THR A 65 -8.20 1.25 -9.13
N ALA A 66 -8.20 2.52 -8.68
CA ALA A 66 -8.92 3.63 -9.30
C ALA A 66 -8.16 4.29 -10.48
N GLY A 67 -7.00 3.76 -10.88
CA GLY A 67 -6.24 4.22 -12.05
C GLY A 67 -5.23 5.34 -11.80
N GLY A 68 -5.02 5.77 -10.56
CA GLY A 68 -4.03 6.79 -10.21
C GLY A 68 -2.63 6.20 -10.04
N GLN A 69 -1.60 6.79 -10.65
CA GLN A 69 -0.21 6.38 -10.42
C GLN A 69 0.23 6.72 -9.00
N ILE A 70 0.97 5.81 -8.38
CA ILE A 70 1.54 6.00 -7.05
C ILE A 70 2.97 5.45 -6.97
N SER A 71 3.77 6.09 -6.14
CA SER A 71 5.10 5.63 -5.79
C SER A 71 5.25 5.62 -4.28
N PHE A 72 5.89 4.57 -3.76
CA PHE A 72 6.27 4.41 -2.37
C PHE A 72 7.79 4.36 -2.27
N TYR A 73 8.33 5.00 -1.24
CA TYR A 73 9.75 5.02 -0.94
C TYR A 73 9.95 4.54 0.49
N ARG A 74 10.89 3.61 0.68
CA ARG A 74 11.30 3.09 1.99
C ARG A 74 12.19 4.07 2.74
#